data_AF-A0A6B2VKB6-F1
#
_entry.id   AF-A0A6B2VKB6-F1
#
_cell.length_a   1.000
_cell.length_b   1.000
_cell.length_c   1.000
_cell.angle_alpha   90.00
_cell.angle_beta   90.00
_cell.angle_gamma   90.00
#
_symmetry.space_group_name_H-M   'P 1'
#
loop_
_entity.id
_entity.type
_entity.pdbx_description
1 polymer ?
#
loop_
_entity_poly.entity_id
_entity_poly.type
_entity_poly.pdbx_seq_one_letter_code
_entity_poly.pdbx_strand_id
1 'polypeptide(L)'
;MQLYSLWDSVRRLGYGTIGAYSKGHRKVPKEMKQRVPWALFGETGPRAQTMTTAVTLDGLKRLVANSRRAAAMNLALELDMEVTHVPTSQSEALRIIAAALKPLDVIEEYKVGDYTVDAYLPELNVVIEHDRLGDPGCDQNAEWWRRTLVEDRLGCKFVVFDTRRRDFNPGDVINEVLRMDLPERQAEQAT
;
A
#
# COMPACT_ATOMS: atom_id res chain seq x y z
N MET A 1 28.04 -19.36 0.37
CA MET A 1 26.96 -18.68 -0.37
C MET A 1 25.63 -19.18 0.17
N GLN A 2 24.80 -18.30 0.73
CA GLN A 2 23.49 -18.68 1.25
C GLN A 2 22.54 -19.00 0.10
N LEU A 3 21.80 -20.10 0.24
CA LEU A 3 20.87 -20.60 -0.76
C LEU A 3 19.46 -20.65 -0.19
N TYR A 4 18.48 -20.41 -1.05
CA TYR A 4 17.07 -20.46 -0.71
C TYR A 4 16.35 -21.43 -1.64
N SER A 5 15.42 -22.22 -1.11
CA SER A 5 14.56 -23.07 -1.93
C SER A 5 13.65 -22.19 -2.79
N LEU A 6 13.74 -22.32 -4.12
CA LEU A 6 12.84 -21.60 -5.04
C LEU A 6 11.38 -21.98 -4.78
N TRP A 7 11.15 -23.26 -4.49
CA TRP A 7 9.81 -23.79 -4.24
C TRP A 7 9.18 -23.14 -3.01
N ASP A 8 9.91 -23.08 -1.88
CA ASP A 8 9.40 -22.50 -0.65
C ASP A 8 9.28 -20.98 -0.76
N SER A 9 10.20 -20.33 -1.48
CA SER A 9 10.13 -18.90 -1.76
C SER A 9 8.88 -18.55 -2.55
N VAL A 10 8.58 -19.30 -3.62
CA VAL A 10 7.36 -19.14 -4.42
C VAL A 10 6.12 -19.39 -3.56
N ARG A 11 6.11 -20.45 -2.76
CA ARG A 11 4.99 -20.76 -1.86
C ARG A 11 4.75 -19.65 -0.83
N ARG A 12 5.81 -19.12 -0.21
CA ARG A 12 5.75 -17.98 0.73
C ARG A 12 5.21 -16.72 0.07
N LEU A 13 5.50 -16.48 -1.20
CA LEU A 13 4.89 -15.41 -2.01
C LEU A 13 3.39 -15.68 -2.38
N GLY A 14 2.77 -16.70 -1.77
CA GLY A 14 1.36 -17.06 -1.94
C GLY A 14 1.08 -17.82 -3.24
N TYR A 15 2.11 -18.34 -3.91
CA TYR A 15 1.95 -19.11 -5.15
C TYR A 15 1.95 -20.60 -4.84
N GLY A 16 0.75 -21.20 -4.74
CA GLY A 16 0.58 -22.62 -4.39
C GLY A 16 0.56 -23.60 -5.57
N THR A 17 0.59 -23.12 -6.81
CA THR A 17 0.41 -23.98 -7.99
C THR A 17 1.73 -24.28 -8.69
N ILE A 18 1.82 -25.45 -9.35
CA ILE A 18 2.95 -25.85 -10.18
C ILE A 18 3.23 -24.79 -11.26
N GLY A 19 2.18 -24.24 -11.87
CA GLY A 19 2.32 -23.17 -12.87
C GLY A 19 2.98 -21.90 -12.33
N ALA A 20 2.81 -21.61 -11.04
CA ALA A 20 3.44 -20.45 -10.42
C ALA A 20 4.91 -20.72 -10.05
N TYR A 21 5.27 -21.96 -9.71
CA TYR A 21 6.68 -22.37 -9.63
C TYR A 21 7.39 -22.20 -10.98
N SER A 22 6.77 -22.64 -12.08
CA SER A 22 7.33 -22.45 -13.42
C SER A 22 7.52 -20.97 -13.77
N LYS A 23 6.58 -20.09 -13.37
CA LYS A 23 6.70 -18.63 -13.55
C LYS A 23 7.85 -18.06 -12.72
N GLY A 24 7.96 -18.42 -11.43
CA GLY A 24 9.08 -18.02 -10.57
C GLY A 24 10.41 -18.47 -11.14
N HIS A 25 10.48 -19.71 -11.62
CA HIS A 25 11.67 -20.26 -12.27
C HIS A 25 12.11 -19.46 -13.49
N ARG A 26 11.18 -18.95 -14.32
CA ARG A 26 11.51 -18.11 -15.49
C ARG A 26 11.98 -16.70 -15.12
N LYS A 27 11.54 -16.16 -13.97
CA LYS A 27 11.89 -14.81 -13.50
C LYS A 27 13.30 -14.71 -12.92
N VAL A 28 13.88 -15.84 -12.49
CA VAL A 28 15.24 -15.86 -11.92
C VAL A 28 16.23 -16.31 -13.01
N PRO A 29 17.32 -15.56 -13.26
CA PRO A 29 18.36 -15.93 -14.23
C PRO A 29 19.05 -17.27 -13.93
N LYS A 30 19.62 -17.92 -14.95
CA LYS A 30 20.17 -19.29 -14.82
C LYS A 30 21.37 -19.32 -13.88
N GLU A 31 22.21 -18.29 -13.93
CA GLU A 31 23.38 -18.07 -13.08
C GLU A 31 23.04 -17.87 -11.60
N MET A 32 21.79 -17.49 -11.29
CA MET A 32 21.28 -17.34 -9.91
C MET A 32 20.54 -18.58 -9.42
N LYS A 33 20.54 -19.67 -10.18
CA LYS A 33 19.86 -20.93 -9.87
C LYS A 33 20.81 -22.11 -9.94
N GLN A 34 20.59 -23.09 -9.07
CA GLN A 34 21.25 -24.38 -9.18
C GLN A 34 20.36 -25.51 -8.67
N ARG A 35 20.57 -26.72 -9.20
CA ARG A 35 19.87 -27.93 -8.75
C ARG A 35 20.62 -28.49 -7.55
N VAL A 36 19.92 -28.66 -6.43
CA VAL A 36 20.52 -29.18 -5.18
C VAL A 36 19.58 -30.17 -4.49
N PRO A 37 20.11 -31.06 -3.62
CA PRO A 37 19.26 -31.92 -2.79
C PRO A 37 18.45 -31.12 -1.78
N TRP A 38 17.25 -31.60 -1.47
CA TRP A 38 16.40 -31.01 -0.41
C TRP A 38 17.06 -31.04 0.98
N ALA A 39 18.00 -31.97 1.22
CA ALA A 39 18.78 -32.04 2.45
C ALA A 39 19.47 -30.71 2.82
N LEU A 40 19.86 -29.89 1.83
CA LEU A 40 20.47 -28.57 2.09
C LEU A 40 19.52 -27.57 2.80
N PHE A 41 18.22 -27.84 2.76
CA PHE A 41 17.19 -27.01 3.39
C PHE A 41 16.61 -27.64 4.67
N GLY A 42 17.31 -28.62 5.25
CA GLY A 42 16.90 -29.28 6.50
C GLY A 42 15.79 -30.33 6.36
N GLU A 43 15.38 -30.68 5.14
CA GLU A 43 14.46 -31.80 4.90
C GLU A 43 15.13 -33.13 5.25
N THR A 44 14.34 -34.06 5.79
CA THR A 44 14.79 -35.41 6.19
C THR A 44 13.99 -36.51 5.49
N GLY A 45 14.46 -37.76 5.57
CA GLY A 45 13.78 -38.91 4.97
C GLY A 45 13.89 -38.99 3.44
N PRO A 46 12.98 -39.72 2.75
CA PRO A 46 13.08 -39.96 1.31
C PRO A 46 13.12 -38.68 0.47
N ARG A 47 12.41 -37.63 0.91
CA ARG A 47 12.39 -36.35 0.20
C ARG A 47 13.74 -35.65 0.19
N ALA A 48 14.56 -35.81 1.23
CA ALA A 48 15.89 -35.20 1.34
C ALA A 48 16.84 -35.61 0.21
N GLN A 49 16.64 -36.83 -0.34
CA GLN A 49 17.40 -37.38 -1.46
C GLN A 49 16.94 -36.85 -2.83
N THR A 50 15.77 -36.21 -2.88
CA THR A 50 15.24 -35.64 -4.13
C THR A 50 15.81 -34.25 -4.40
N MET A 51 15.80 -33.83 -5.67
CA MET A 51 16.43 -32.60 -6.12
C MET A 51 15.43 -31.46 -6.28
N THR A 52 15.79 -30.27 -5.80
CA THR A 52 15.05 -29.02 -5.97
C THR A 52 15.91 -27.94 -6.63
N THR A 53 15.30 -26.80 -6.96
CA THR A 53 16.03 -25.63 -7.45
C THR A 53 16.28 -24.67 -6.30
N ALA A 54 17.55 -24.41 -6.01
CA ALA A 54 17.99 -23.33 -5.13
C ALA A 54 18.15 -22.02 -5.92
N VAL A 55 17.92 -20.90 -5.24
CA VAL A 55 18.28 -19.56 -5.70
C VAL A 55 19.28 -18.91 -4.75
N THR A 56 20.14 -18.04 -5.30
CA THR A 56 20.98 -17.14 -4.50
C THR A 56 20.12 -16.05 -3.85
N LEU A 57 20.71 -15.28 -2.93
CA LEU A 57 20.04 -14.11 -2.34
C LEU A 57 19.58 -13.10 -3.41
N ASP A 58 20.42 -12.82 -4.43
CA ASP A 58 20.05 -11.92 -5.52
C ASP A 58 18.91 -12.49 -6.39
N GLY A 59 18.90 -13.80 -6.59
CA GLY A 59 17.78 -14.48 -7.25
C GLY A 59 16.48 -14.34 -6.47
N LEU A 60 16.54 -14.43 -5.15
CA LEU A 60 15.39 -14.21 -4.26
C LEU A 60 14.93 -12.75 -4.27
N LYS A 61 15.85 -11.78 -4.19
CA LYS A 61 15.55 -10.34 -4.31
C LYS A 61 14.79 -10.03 -5.61
N ARG A 62 15.22 -10.61 -6.73
CA ARG A 62 14.51 -10.49 -8.02
C ARG A 62 13.11 -11.07 -7.99
N LEU A 63 12.92 -12.22 -7.32
CA LEU A 63 11.62 -12.86 -7.18
C LEU A 63 10.64 -11.97 -6.39
N VAL A 64 11.12 -11.40 -5.28
CA VAL A 64 10.38 -10.47 -4.40
C VAL A 64 10.02 -9.19 -5.15
N ALA A 65 11.00 -8.53 -5.77
CA ALA A 65 10.81 -7.27 -6.50
C ALA A 65 9.80 -7.38 -7.66
N ASN A 66 9.65 -8.56 -8.27
CA ASN A 66 8.72 -8.80 -9.37
C ASN A 66 7.33 -9.31 -8.91
N SER A 67 7.03 -9.23 -7.62
CA SER A 67 5.76 -9.66 -7.03
C SER A 67 4.94 -8.45 -6.56
N ARG A 68 3.66 -8.41 -6.91
CA ARG A 68 2.71 -7.37 -6.48
C ARG A 68 1.87 -7.78 -5.27
N ARG A 69 2.29 -8.83 -4.54
CA ARG A 69 1.52 -9.40 -3.43
C ARG A 69 2.03 -8.88 -2.09
N ALA A 70 1.14 -8.72 -1.12
CA ALA A 70 1.48 -8.34 0.25
C ALA A 70 2.56 -9.26 0.86
N ALA A 71 2.49 -10.57 0.56
CA ALA A 71 3.49 -11.53 1.01
C ALA A 71 4.93 -11.23 0.52
N ALA A 72 5.09 -10.49 -0.57
CA ALA A 72 6.40 -10.05 -1.04
C ALA A 72 6.99 -8.95 -0.15
N MET A 73 6.16 -8.02 0.32
CA MET A 73 6.56 -7.00 1.28
C MET A 73 7.04 -7.63 2.59
N ASN A 74 6.25 -8.58 3.13
CA ASN A 74 6.63 -9.29 4.36
C ASN A 74 7.95 -10.03 4.20
N LEU A 75 8.15 -10.72 3.07
CA LEU A 75 9.41 -11.42 2.80
C LEU A 75 10.59 -10.47 2.61
N ALA A 76 10.36 -9.28 2.03
CA ALA A 76 11.39 -8.26 1.91
C ALA A 76 11.83 -7.73 3.29
N LEU A 77 10.86 -7.46 4.18
CA LEU A 77 11.11 -7.01 5.55
C LEU A 77 11.83 -8.10 6.39
N GLU A 78 11.38 -9.36 6.31
CA GLU A 78 12.02 -10.50 7.00
C GLU A 78 13.51 -10.66 6.64
N LEU A 79 13.87 -10.30 5.41
CA LEU A 79 15.21 -10.49 4.86
C LEU A 79 16.02 -9.19 4.80
N ASP A 80 15.55 -8.14 5.46
CA ASP A 80 16.16 -6.81 5.50
C ASP A 80 16.53 -6.30 4.08
N MET A 81 15.63 -6.53 3.13
CA MET A 81 15.81 -6.09 1.75
C MET A 81 15.45 -4.62 1.62
N GLU A 82 16.23 -3.88 0.82
CA GLU A 82 15.83 -2.54 0.40
C GLU A 82 14.52 -2.62 -0.40
N VAL A 83 13.49 -1.91 0.09
CA VAL A 83 12.19 -1.82 -0.57
C VAL A 83 11.98 -0.42 -1.11
N THR A 84 11.79 -0.32 -2.42
CA THR A 84 11.35 0.91 -3.06
C THR A 84 9.83 0.97 -3.06
N HIS A 85 9.28 1.94 -2.33
CA HIS A 85 7.86 2.26 -2.39
C HIS A 85 7.61 3.13 -3.63
N VAL A 86 6.69 2.71 -4.50
CA VAL A 86 6.16 3.58 -5.56
C VAL A 86 4.91 4.25 -4.99
N PRO A 87 4.93 5.58 -4.75
CA PRO A 87 3.78 6.30 -4.22
C PRO A 87 2.55 6.10 -5.11
N THR A 88 1.39 5.94 -4.47
CA THR A 88 0.12 6.06 -5.18
C THR A 88 -0.01 7.51 -5.67
N SER A 89 -0.39 7.73 -6.93
CA SER A 89 -0.59 9.10 -7.40
C SER A 89 -1.78 9.74 -6.67
N GLN A 90 -1.77 11.06 -6.48
CA GLN A 90 -2.88 11.81 -5.87
C GLN A 90 -4.23 11.47 -6.51
N SER A 91 -4.29 11.48 -7.85
CA SER A 91 -5.51 11.18 -8.59
C SER A 91 -6.00 9.75 -8.37
N GLU A 92 -5.10 8.78 -8.25
CA GLU A 92 -5.48 7.39 -7.97
C GLU A 92 -5.96 7.22 -6.52
N ALA A 93 -5.31 7.89 -5.56
CA ALA A 93 -5.74 7.91 -4.17
C ALA A 93 -7.15 8.51 -4.04
N LEU A 94 -7.40 9.67 -4.67
CA LEU A 94 -8.70 10.32 -4.67
C LEU A 94 -9.77 9.45 -5.32
N ARG A 95 -9.46 8.82 -6.47
CA ARG A 95 -10.37 7.87 -7.15
C ARG A 95 -10.78 6.70 -6.25
N ILE A 96 -9.84 6.14 -5.48
CA ILE A 96 -10.11 5.06 -4.53
C ILE A 96 -11.01 5.56 -3.38
N ILE A 97 -10.70 6.73 -2.81
CA ILE A 97 -11.46 7.34 -1.72
C ILE A 97 -12.89 7.64 -2.16
N ALA A 98 -13.06 8.33 -3.29
CA ALA A 98 -14.37 8.69 -3.85
C ALA A 98 -15.22 7.44 -4.17
N ALA A 99 -14.60 6.39 -4.73
CA ALA A 99 -15.29 5.13 -4.99
C ALA A 99 -15.76 4.43 -3.71
N ALA A 100 -14.96 4.46 -2.64
CA ALA A 100 -15.32 3.86 -1.36
C ALA A 100 -16.41 4.63 -0.61
N LEU A 101 -16.40 5.97 -0.72
CA LEU A 101 -17.36 6.87 -0.09
C LEU A 101 -18.55 7.22 -0.99
N LYS A 102 -18.70 6.55 -2.14
CA LYS A 102 -19.78 6.78 -3.12
C LYS A 102 -21.19 6.88 -2.50
N PRO A 103 -21.56 6.11 -1.46
CA PRO A 103 -22.88 6.27 -0.83
C PRO A 103 -23.15 7.63 -0.18
N LEU A 104 -22.12 8.45 0.09
CA LEU A 104 -22.19 9.74 0.82
C LEU A 104 -22.07 10.97 -0.11
N ASP A 105 -22.39 10.80 -1.40
CA ASP A 105 -22.32 11.83 -2.46
C ASP A 105 -21.01 12.65 -2.48
N VAL A 106 -19.94 12.04 -2.99
CA VAL A 106 -18.64 12.70 -3.14
C VAL A 106 -18.62 13.54 -4.41
N ILE A 107 -18.43 14.86 -4.27
CA ILE A 107 -18.33 15.80 -5.38
C ILE A 107 -16.85 16.17 -5.59
N GLU A 108 -16.23 15.64 -6.63
CA GLU A 108 -14.85 15.94 -7.02
C GLU A 108 -14.73 17.34 -7.65
N GLU A 109 -13.55 17.97 -7.50
CA GLU A 109 -13.23 19.30 -8.04
C GLU A 109 -14.27 20.39 -7.67
N TYR A 110 -14.74 20.36 -6.41
CA TYR A 110 -15.79 21.26 -5.94
C TYR A 110 -15.31 22.71 -5.83
N LYS A 111 -16.10 23.64 -6.39
CA LYS A 111 -15.77 25.07 -6.42
C LYS A 111 -16.32 25.81 -5.20
N VAL A 112 -15.46 26.61 -4.58
CA VAL A 112 -15.77 27.46 -3.42
C VAL A 112 -15.35 28.90 -3.74
N GLY A 113 -16.20 29.61 -4.47
CA GLY A 113 -15.87 30.89 -5.09
C GLY A 113 -14.74 30.75 -6.11
N ASP A 114 -13.60 31.39 -5.85
CA ASP A 114 -12.44 31.38 -6.75
C ASP A 114 -11.52 30.17 -6.55
N TYR A 115 -11.79 29.34 -5.55
CA TYR A 115 -10.98 28.17 -5.22
C TYR A 115 -11.67 26.87 -5.62
N THR A 116 -10.86 25.84 -5.87
CA THR A 116 -11.31 24.47 -6.09
C THR A 116 -10.64 23.55 -5.06
N VAL A 117 -11.45 22.76 -4.37
CA VAL A 117 -10.99 21.68 -3.50
C VAL A 117 -11.06 20.34 -4.23
N ASP A 118 -10.24 19.37 -3.83
CA ASP A 118 -10.11 18.11 -4.56
C ASP A 118 -11.41 17.29 -4.50
N ALA A 119 -12.05 17.19 -3.32
CA ALA A 119 -13.39 16.65 -3.17
C ALA A 119 -14.14 17.25 -1.96
N TYR A 120 -15.47 17.31 -2.06
CA TYR A 120 -16.36 17.74 -0.99
C TYR A 120 -17.48 16.71 -0.79
N LEU A 121 -17.78 16.42 0.47
CA LEU A 121 -18.88 15.56 0.92
C LEU A 121 -19.89 16.44 1.67
N PRO A 122 -20.98 16.86 1.01
CA PRO A 122 -21.95 17.78 1.61
C PRO A 122 -22.64 17.21 2.85
N GLU A 123 -22.95 15.92 2.84
CA GLU A 123 -23.68 15.26 3.95
C GLU A 123 -22.93 15.35 5.28
N LEU A 124 -21.60 15.30 5.24
CA LEU A 124 -20.75 15.36 6.42
C LEU A 124 -20.12 16.74 6.65
N ASN A 125 -20.30 17.68 5.72
CA ASN A 125 -19.54 18.93 5.65
C ASN A 125 -18.03 18.67 5.73
N VAL A 126 -17.52 17.79 4.88
CA VAL A 126 -16.09 17.41 4.85
C VAL A 126 -15.49 17.70 3.49
N VAL A 127 -14.35 18.39 3.48
CA VAL A 127 -13.47 18.50 2.32
C VAL A 127 -12.35 17.46 2.46
N ILE A 128 -12.09 16.72 1.40
CA ILE A 128 -10.95 15.81 1.29
C ILE A 128 -9.96 16.43 0.32
N GLU A 129 -8.72 16.69 0.76
CA GLU A 129 -7.72 17.37 -0.07
C GLU A 129 -6.32 16.79 0.13
N HIS A 130 -5.50 16.83 -0.92
CA HIS A 130 -4.07 16.56 -0.79
C HIS A 130 -3.38 17.63 0.08
N ASP A 131 -2.37 17.24 0.84
CA ASP A 131 -1.60 18.17 1.66
C ASP A 131 -0.69 19.10 0.85
N ARG A 132 -1.24 20.24 0.43
CA ARG A 132 -0.49 21.33 -0.22
C ARG A 132 0.44 22.08 0.74
N LEU A 133 0.17 22.09 2.05
CA LEU A 133 1.04 22.78 3.02
C LEU A 133 2.41 22.10 3.17
N GLY A 134 2.46 20.79 2.92
CA GLY A 134 3.69 20.01 2.85
C GLY A 134 4.46 20.15 1.52
N ASP A 135 4.01 20.96 0.57
CA ASP A 135 4.73 21.17 -0.69
C ASP A 135 5.81 22.26 -0.57
N PRO A 136 7.09 21.99 -0.94
CA PRO A 136 8.18 22.96 -0.79
C PRO A 136 7.99 24.27 -1.55
N GLY A 137 7.16 24.28 -2.60
CA GLY A 137 6.84 25.47 -3.40
C GLY A 137 5.56 26.19 -2.98
N CYS A 138 4.89 25.73 -1.92
CA CYS A 138 3.65 26.33 -1.45
C CYS A 138 3.91 27.56 -0.57
N ASP A 139 3.20 28.66 -0.84
CA ASP A 139 3.09 29.76 0.12
C ASP A 139 2.15 29.31 1.26
N GLN A 140 2.75 28.92 2.38
CA GLN A 140 2.02 28.38 3.52
C GLN A 140 0.98 29.35 4.08
N ASN A 141 1.25 30.66 4.06
CA ASN A 141 0.33 31.65 4.59
C ASN A 141 -0.88 31.82 3.66
N ALA A 142 -0.63 31.91 2.35
CA ALA A 142 -1.71 31.98 1.37
C ALA A 142 -2.60 30.73 1.38
N GLU A 143 -1.99 29.54 1.49
CA GLU A 143 -2.70 28.26 1.58
C GLU A 143 -3.49 28.13 2.89
N TRP A 144 -2.94 28.59 4.02
CA TRP A 144 -3.66 28.63 5.29
C TRP A 144 -4.91 29.51 5.19
N TRP A 145 -4.78 30.74 4.68
CA TRP A 145 -5.92 31.64 4.50
C TRP A 145 -6.96 31.08 3.51
N ARG A 146 -6.52 30.39 2.46
CA ARG A 146 -7.42 29.70 1.53
C ARG A 146 -8.26 28.65 2.27
N ARG A 147 -7.62 27.77 3.06
CA ARG A 147 -8.33 26.73 3.82
C ARG A 147 -9.33 27.37 4.81
N THR A 148 -8.91 28.36 5.58
CA THR A 148 -9.78 29.08 6.51
C THR A 148 -11.00 29.68 5.82
N LEU A 149 -10.83 30.28 4.63
CA LEU A 149 -11.94 30.83 3.85
C LEU A 149 -12.90 29.75 3.36
N VAL A 150 -12.38 28.59 2.93
CA VAL A 150 -13.21 27.46 2.52
C VAL A 150 -13.99 26.89 3.71
N GLU A 151 -13.33 26.71 4.86
CA GLU A 151 -13.97 26.27 6.11
C GLU A 151 -15.10 27.22 6.51
N ASP A 152 -14.86 28.53 6.49
CA ASP A 152 -15.86 29.55 6.83
C ASP A 152 -17.06 29.53 5.86
N ARG A 153 -16.81 29.38 4.55
CA ARG A 153 -17.87 29.37 3.53
C ARG A 153 -18.72 28.11 3.54
N LEU A 154 -18.11 26.95 3.79
CA LEU A 154 -18.82 25.67 3.74
C LEU A 154 -19.24 25.17 5.13
N GLY A 155 -18.74 25.76 6.21
CA GLY A 155 -18.89 25.21 7.56
C GLY A 155 -18.26 23.81 7.67
N CYS A 156 -17.19 23.54 6.92
CA CYS A 156 -16.64 22.20 6.74
C CYS A 156 -15.41 21.91 7.60
N LYS A 157 -15.06 20.63 7.69
CA LYS A 157 -13.75 20.16 8.17
C LYS A 157 -12.89 19.67 7.01
N PHE A 158 -11.58 19.80 7.14
CA PHE A 158 -10.62 19.23 6.19
C PHE A 158 -10.11 17.87 6.68
N VAL A 159 -10.17 16.88 5.79
CA VAL A 159 -9.42 15.62 5.91
C VAL A 159 -8.32 15.67 4.86
N VAL A 160 -7.07 15.71 5.33
CA VAL A 160 -5.92 15.97 4.47
C VAL A 160 -5.08 14.72 4.31
N PHE A 161 -4.63 14.41 3.10
CA PHE A 161 -3.80 13.24 2.82
C PHE A 161 -2.52 13.59 2.07
N ASP A 162 -1.44 12.84 2.32
CA ASP A 162 -0.16 13.01 1.62
C ASP A 162 0.29 11.66 1.03
N THR A 163 0.24 11.55 -0.30
CA THR A 163 0.61 10.30 -0.97
C THR A 163 2.13 10.06 -1.03
N ARG A 164 2.94 11.07 -0.68
CA ARG A 164 4.42 10.96 -0.63
C ARG A 164 4.89 10.22 0.62
N ARG A 165 4.04 10.11 1.65
CA ARG A 165 4.32 9.33 2.86
C ARG A 165 4.50 7.85 2.51
N ARG A 166 5.56 7.24 3.04
CA ARG A 166 5.90 5.81 2.78
C ARG A 166 4.82 4.84 3.27
N ASP A 167 4.10 5.24 4.31
CA ASP A 167 3.03 4.48 4.95
C ASP A 167 1.64 4.92 4.47
N PHE A 168 1.54 5.77 3.44
CA PHE A 168 0.26 6.26 2.97
C PHE A 168 -0.66 5.11 2.52
N ASN A 169 -1.87 5.09 3.06
CA ASN A 169 -2.93 4.19 2.68
C ASN A 169 -4.24 4.97 2.53
N PRO A 170 -4.91 4.96 1.36
CA PRO A 170 -6.20 5.63 1.20
C PRO A 170 -7.28 5.10 2.16
N GLY A 171 -7.13 3.88 2.66
CA GLY A 171 -8.01 3.31 3.69
C GLY A 171 -8.01 4.10 4.99
N ASP A 172 -6.90 4.76 5.35
CA ASP A 172 -6.83 5.57 6.56
C ASP A 172 -7.69 6.83 6.43
N VAL A 173 -7.67 7.47 5.25
CA VAL A 173 -8.51 8.63 4.92
C VAL A 173 -9.99 8.25 4.94
N ILE A 174 -10.33 7.12 4.32
CA ILE A 174 -11.72 6.60 4.30
C ILE A 174 -12.20 6.35 5.74
N ASN A 175 -11.37 5.70 6.57
CA ASN A 175 -11.71 5.43 7.96
C ASN A 175 -11.88 6.70 8.79
N GLU A 176 -11.07 7.73 8.54
CA GLU A 176 -11.20 9.02 9.19
C GLU A 176 -12.55 9.67 8.88
N VAL A 177 -12.96 9.71 7.60
CA VAL A 177 -14.25 10.24 7.18
C VAL A 177 -15.40 9.44 7.79
N LEU A 178 -15.37 8.10 7.73
CA LEU A 178 -16.44 7.25 8.27
C LEU A 178 -16.59 7.39 9.79
N ARG A 179 -15.52 7.70 10.54
CA ARG A 179 -15.61 7.97 11.98
C ARG A 179 -16.32 9.29 12.30
N MET A 180 -16.46 10.20 11.34
CA MET A 180 -17.20 11.45 11.54
C MET A 180 -18.71 11.24 11.48
N ASP A 181 -19.16 10.20 10.76
CA ASP A 181 -20.58 9.82 10.62
C ASP A 181 -21.03 8.81 11.69
N LEU A 182 -20.10 8.02 12.23
CA LEU A 182 -20.41 7.04 13.26
C LEU A 182 -20.55 7.72 14.63
N PRO A 183 -21.67 7.54 15.36
CA PRO A 183 -21.74 7.94 16.77
C PRO A 183 -20.61 7.24 17.53
N GLU A 184 -19.96 7.96 18.45
CA GLU A 184 -18.97 7.38 19.35
C GLU A 184 -19.54 6.08 19.91
N ARG A 185 -18.83 4.97 19.72
CA ARG A 185 -19.11 3.77 20.52
C ARG A 185 -18.83 4.19 21.95
N GLN A 186 -19.87 4.60 22.67
CA GLN A 186 -19.82 4.72 24.12
C GLN A 186 -19.23 3.40 24.60
N ALA A 187 -18.09 3.50 25.28
CA ALA A 187 -17.36 2.36 25.78
C ALA A 187 -18.30 1.52 26.64
N GLU A 188 -18.82 0.42 26.08
CA GLU A 188 -19.31 -0.71 26.85
C GLU A 188 -18.09 -1.39 27.49
N GLN A 189 -17.52 -0.69 28.47
CA GLN A 189 -16.69 -1.26 29.53
C GLN A 189 -17.13 -0.63 30.84
N ALA A 190 -18.40 -0.85 31.16
CA ALA A 190 -18.91 -0.81 32.52
C ALA A 190 -19.70 -2.10 32.75
N THR A 191 -19.00 -3.24 32.85
CA THR A 191 -19.34 -4.32 33.79
C THR A 191 -18.15 -5.23 34.01
#